data_AF-A0A009ZK17-F1
#
_entry.id   AF-A0A009ZK17-F1
#
_cell.length_a   1.000
_cell.length_b   1.000
_cell.length_c   1.000
_cell.angle_alpha   90.00
_cell.angle_beta   90.00
_cell.angle_gamma   90.00
#
_symmetry.space_group_name_H-M   'P 1'
#
loop_
_entity.id
_entity.type
_entity.pdbx_description
1 polymer ?
#
loop_
_entity_poly.entity_id
_entity_poly.type
_entity_poly.pdbx_seq_one_letter_code
_entity_poly.pdbx_strand_id
1 'polypeptide(L)' 'MADKVQAKKDLEFCSAELSKYQNLSRSGLTLNEMRTIDGIMIKLKERINNLRTALYA' A
#
# COMPACT_ATOMS: atom_id res chain seq x y z
N MET A 1 -12.51 18.29 -11.13
CA MET A 1 -13.16 16.95 -11.00
C MET A 1 -12.26 15.79 -11.47
N ALA A 2 -11.01 16.03 -11.89
CA ALA A 2 -10.03 14.98 -12.22
C ALA A 2 -9.32 14.42 -10.97
N ASP A 3 -9.11 15.24 -9.94
CA ASP A 3 -8.40 14.86 -8.70
C ASP A 3 -9.03 13.68 -7.95
N LYS A 4 -10.37 13.65 -7.84
CA LYS A 4 -11.06 12.56 -7.14
C LYS A 4 -11.02 11.23 -7.92
N VAL A 5 -11.02 11.28 -9.25
CA VAL A 5 -10.91 10.08 -10.09
C VAL A 5 -9.48 9.54 -10.05
N GLN A 6 -8.49 10.43 -10.11
CA GLN A 6 -7.08 10.04 -10.01
C GLN A 6 -6.75 9.47 -8.62
N ALA A 7 -7.21 10.12 -7.54
CA ALA A 7 -6.99 9.64 -6.18
C ALA A 7 -7.67 8.29 -5.90
N LYS A 8 -8.84 8.01 -6.51
CA LYS A 8 -9.45 6.66 -6.45
C LYS A 8 -8.60 5.61 -7.14
N LYS A 9 -8.08 5.89 -8.35
CA LYS A 9 -7.17 4.98 -9.06
C LYS A 9 -5.89 4.73 -8.28
N ASP A 10 -5.30 5.77 -7.70
CA ASP A 10 -4.09 5.66 -6.86
C ASP A 10 -4.35 4.80 -5.62
N LEU A 11 -5.54 4.94 -5.01
CA LEU A 11 -5.97 4.14 -3.86
C LEU A 11 -6.15 2.66 -4.24
N GLU A 12 -6.80 2.37 -5.37
CA GLU A 12 -6.94 1.00 -5.88
C GLU A 12 -5.58 0.37 -6.19
N PHE A 13 -4.68 1.13 -6.83
CA PHE A 13 -3.32 0.70 -7.11
C PHE A 13 -2.55 0.37 -5.83
N CYS A 14 -2.52 1.29 -4.87
CA CYS A 14 -1.82 1.08 -3.59
C CYS A 14 -2.41 -0.10 -2.81
N SER A 15 -3.73 -0.31 -2.87
CA SER A 15 -4.39 -1.44 -2.22
C SER A 15 -4.03 -2.77 -2.87
N ALA A 16 -4.00 -2.82 -4.21
CA ALA A 16 -3.57 -4.01 -4.96
C ALA A 16 -2.10 -4.33 -4.69
N GLU A 17 -1.24 -3.32 -4.63
CA GLU A 17 0.18 -3.47 -4.31
C GLU A 17 0.38 -3.97 -2.87
N LEU A 18 -0.33 -3.41 -1.90
CA LEU A 18 -0.31 -3.88 -0.51
C LEU A 18 -0.74 -5.36 -0.40
N SER A 19 -1.78 -5.75 -1.13
CA SER A 19 -2.27 -7.13 -1.18
C SER A 19 -1.20 -8.10 -1.68
N LYS A 20 -0.39 -7.72 -2.68
CA LYS A 20 0.73 -8.56 -3.16
C LYS A 20 1.73 -8.84 -2.04
N TYR A 21 2.15 -7.82 -1.30
CA TYR A 21 3.10 -7.97 -0.20
C TYR A 21 2.52 -8.73 1.01
N GLN A 22 1.21 -8.60 1.25
CA GLN A 22 0.52 -9.37 2.29
C GLN A 22 0.41 -10.85 1.96
N ASN A 23 0.17 -11.18 0.70
CA ASN A 23 0.05 -12.57 0.23
C ASN A 23 1.38 -13.21 -0.17
N LEU A 24 2.49 -12.46 -0.09
CA LEU A 24 3.81 -12.98 -0.35
C LEU A 24 4.23 -13.94 0.78
N SER A 25 4.60 -15.16 0.40
CA SER A 25 5.13 -16.14 1.36
C SER A 25 6.34 -15.56 2.09
N ARG A 26 6.30 -15.58 3.42
CA ARG A 26 7.44 -15.19 4.25
C ARG A 26 8.45 -16.33 4.43
N SER A 27 8.08 -17.55 4.05
CA SER A 27 8.94 -18.73 4.14
C SER A 27 10.11 -18.62 3.16
N GLY A 28 11.33 -18.77 3.66
CA GLY A 28 12.56 -18.68 2.86
C GLY A 28 13.14 -17.27 2.73
N LEU A 29 12.51 -16.26 3.34
CA LEU A 29 13.08 -14.91 3.42
C LEU A 29 14.04 -14.80 4.61
N THR A 30 15.11 -14.03 4.42
CA THR A 30 15.96 -13.58 5.52
C THR A 30 15.26 -12.52 6.37
N LEU A 31 15.75 -12.29 7.59
CA LEU A 31 15.26 -11.23 8.46
C LEU A 31 15.27 -9.85 7.77
N ASN A 32 16.29 -9.57 6.97
CA ASN A 32 16.42 -8.29 6.28
C ASN A 32 15.36 -8.13 5.18
N GLU A 33 15.07 -9.19 4.43
CA GLU A 33 14.02 -9.18 3.40
C GLU A 33 12.64 -9.03 4.03
N MET A 34 12.37 -9.74 5.14
CA MET A 34 11.13 -9.57 5.90
C MET A 34 10.95 -8.12 6.37
N ARG A 35 11.98 -7.52 6.98
CA ARG A 35 11.95 -6.12 7.43
C ARG A 35 11.73 -5.15 6.27
N THR A 36 12.31 -5.42 5.10
CA THR A 36 12.12 -4.60 3.91
C THR A 36 10.66 -4.65 3.45
N ILE A 37 10.06 -5.85 3.38
CA ILE A 37 8.65 -6.02 3.02
C ILE A 37 7.74 -5.31 4.04
N ASP A 38 8.00 -5.47 5.33
CA ASP A 38 7.21 -4.80 6.37
C ASP A 38 7.33 -3.27 6.27
N GLY A 39 8.52 -2.75 5.98
CA GLY A 39 8.72 -1.31 5.72
C GLY A 39 7.93 -0.80 4.51
N ILE A 40 7.89 -1.57 3.43
CA ILE A 40 7.09 -1.24 2.23
C ILE A 40 5.59 -1.25 2.58
N MET A 41 5.12 -2.28 3.29
CA MET A 41 3.73 -2.39 3.71
C MET A 41 3.27 -1.23 4.59
N ILE A 42 4.12 -0.76 5.52
CA ILE A 42 3.80 0.40 6.37
C ILE A 42 3.62 1.66 5.52
N LYS A 43 4.55 1.95 4.61
CA LYS A 43 4.46 3.12 3.72
C LYS A 43 3.22 3.07 2.82
N LEU A 44 2.87 1.90 2.30
CA LEU A 44 1.66 1.71 1.50
C LEU A 44 0.39 1.96 2.30
N LYS A 45 0.31 1.43 3.52
CA LYS A 45 -0.85 1.67 4.42
C LYS A 45 -1.01 3.15 4.74
N GLU A 46 0.09 3.86 5.02
CA GLU A 46 0.07 5.29 5.29
C GLU A 46 -0.42 6.08 4.08
N ARG A 47 0.10 5.76 2.88
CA ARG A 47 -0.32 6.40 1.63
C ARG A 47 -1.81 6.16 1.33
N ILE A 48 -2.31 4.93 1.52
CA ILE A 48 -3.75 4.62 1.40
C ILE A 48 -4.57 5.46 2.37
N ASN A 49 -4.13 5.60 3.62
CA ASN A 49 -4.83 6.39 4.62
C ASN A 49 -4.89 7.87 4.22
N ASN A 50 -3.77 8.44 3.79
CA ASN A 50 -3.70 9.82 3.31
C ASN A 50 -4.61 10.06 2.09
N LEU A 51 -4.63 9.11 1.14
CA LEU A 51 -5.53 9.17 -0.02
C LEU A 51 -7.00 9.08 0.39
N ARG A 52 -7.34 8.23 1.37
CA ARG A 52 -8.70 8.16 1.94
C ARG A 52 -9.08 9.48 2.59
N THR A 53 -8.22 10.03 3.45
CA THR A 53 -8.46 11.34 4.06
C THR A 53 -8.66 12.40 2.99
N ALA A 54 -7.81 12.47 1.95
CA ALA A 54 -7.96 13.45 0.87
C ALA A 54 -9.26 13.26 0.03
N LEU A 55 -9.77 12.04 -0.08
CA LEU A 55 -11.00 11.73 -0.83
C LEU A 55 -12.29 11.97 -0.04
N TYR A 56 -12.23 11.77 1.29
CA TYR A 56 -13.39 11.76 2.19
C TYR A 56 -13.38 12.88 3.26
N ALA A 57 -12.39 13.77 3.24
CA ALA A 57 -12.37 15.01 4.04
C ALA A 57 -13.33 16.08 3.49
#